data_AF-A0AAV0YJA3-F1
#
_entry.id   AF-A0AAV0YJA3-F1
#
_cell.length_a   1.000
_cell.length_b   1.000
_cell.length_c   1.000
_cell.angle_alpha   90.00
_cell.angle_beta   90.00
_cell.angle_gamma   90.00
#
_symmetry.space_group_name_H-M   'P 1'
#
loop_
_entity.id
_entity.type
_entity.pdbx_description
1 polymer ?
#
loop_
_entity_poly.entity_id
_entity_poly.type
_entity_poly.pdbx_seq_one_letter_code
_entity_poly.pdbx_strand_id
1 'polypeptide(L)'
;MLTGLMDNHWKACTDWVNPNGKPNLQFSISYIVLFLYTTNKLVVFGRWERNDVTEVINTMAKMADHAVIADIVSIIMEKIDMVTLDLCTSLLPLLSDLLQSEMDRHLSISVEMLLNLVRVFGSVIFSTLSAKPSVGVDIEAENRLERCNLCFIELEKVKRFLPSLMRRGGSIAKSAHELNLVLQDVS
;
A
#
# COMPACT_ATOMS: atom_id res chain seq x y z
N MET A 1 -13.10 8.42 40.21
CA MET A 1 -13.06 6.98 39.87
C MET A 1 -12.49 6.69 38.47
N LEU A 2 -12.45 7.66 37.54
CA LEU A 2 -11.83 7.50 36.22
C LEU A 2 -10.31 7.71 36.18
N THR A 3 -9.72 8.31 37.22
CA THR A 3 -8.27 8.54 37.33
C THR A 3 -7.50 7.26 37.70
N GLY A 4 -8.06 6.39 38.55
CA GLY A 4 -7.40 5.15 38.97
C GLY A 4 -7.40 4.03 37.91
N LEU A 5 -8.30 4.08 36.93
CA LEU A 5 -8.30 3.12 35.81
C LEU A 5 -7.15 3.42 34.82
N MET A 6 -6.78 4.70 34.68
CA MET A 6 -5.65 5.12 33.83
C MET A 6 -4.30 4.76 34.48
N ASP A 7 -4.17 4.84 35.80
CA ASP A 7 -2.91 4.54 36.51
C ASP A 7 -2.57 3.04 36.53
N ASN A 8 -3.58 2.17 36.62
CA ASN A 8 -3.36 0.72 36.59
C ASN A 8 -3.03 0.22 35.18
N HIS A 9 -3.63 0.84 34.16
CA HIS A 9 -3.24 0.59 32.77
C HIS A 9 -1.83 1.10 32.49
N TRP A 10 -1.46 2.27 33.01
CA TRP A 10 -0.11 2.83 32.88
C TRP A 10 0.97 1.89 33.47
N LYS A 11 0.72 1.30 34.65
CA LYS A 11 1.68 0.34 35.25
C LYS A 11 1.82 -0.96 34.47
N ALA A 12 0.72 -1.51 33.94
CA ALA A 12 0.78 -2.66 33.05
C ALA A 12 1.52 -2.32 31.73
N CYS A 13 1.44 -1.07 31.29
CA CYS A 13 2.17 -0.55 30.14
C CYS A 13 3.65 -0.24 30.44
N THR A 14 4.16 -0.31 31.67
CA THR A 14 5.59 -0.04 31.94
C THR A 14 6.45 -1.30 32.11
N ASP A 15 5.84 -2.48 32.20
CA ASP A 15 6.55 -3.76 32.30
C ASP A 15 7.00 -4.29 30.93
N TRP A 16 7.82 -3.51 30.21
CA TRP A 16 8.38 -3.86 28.89
C TRP A 16 9.50 -4.90 28.92
N VAL A 17 9.86 -5.32 30.13
CA VAL A 17 10.96 -6.24 30.39
C VAL A 17 10.37 -7.49 31.01
N ASN A 18 10.47 -8.62 30.30
CA ASN A 18 10.12 -9.91 30.87
C ASN A 18 10.96 -10.15 32.14
N PRO A 19 10.53 -10.98 33.10
CA PRO A 19 11.29 -11.26 34.33
C PRO A 19 12.73 -11.76 34.11
N ASN A 20 13.05 -12.18 32.89
CA ASN A 20 14.38 -12.59 32.44
C ASN A 20 15.25 -11.45 31.85
N GLY A 21 14.82 -10.19 31.97
CA GLY A 21 15.59 -9.02 31.53
C GLY A 21 15.56 -8.76 30.02
N LYS A 22 14.79 -9.53 29.23
CA LYS A 22 14.68 -9.34 27.78
C LYS A 22 13.47 -8.46 27.43
N PRO A 23 13.61 -7.53 26.46
CA PRO A 23 12.49 -6.72 26.00
C PRO A 23 11.40 -7.60 25.39
N ASN A 24 10.14 -7.32 25.73
CA ASN A 24 8.99 -8.03 25.17
C ASN A 24 8.67 -7.49 23.75
N LEU A 25 9.33 -8.08 22.74
CA LEU A 25 9.33 -7.63 21.34
C LEU A 25 7.96 -7.65 20.65
N GLN A 26 7.01 -8.47 21.13
CA GLN A 26 5.68 -8.57 20.55
C GLN A 26 4.80 -7.36 20.93
N PHE A 27 5.08 -6.73 22.07
CA PHE A 27 4.35 -5.55 22.54
C PHE A 27 5.01 -4.23 22.13
N SER A 28 6.33 -4.18 21.88
CA SER A 28 7.03 -2.93 21.53
C SER A 28 6.72 -2.43 20.10
N ILE A 29 6.53 -3.32 19.13
CA ILE A 29 6.27 -2.92 17.73
C ILE A 29 4.84 -2.42 17.57
N SER A 30 3.86 -3.11 18.14
CA SER A 30 2.46 -2.66 18.10
C SER A 30 2.25 -1.34 18.86
N TYR A 31 2.93 -1.11 20.00
CA TYR A 31 2.77 0.16 20.75
C TYR A 31 3.46 1.36 20.07
N ILE A 32 4.62 1.17 19.43
CA ILE A 32 5.27 2.25 18.64
C ILE A 32 4.47 2.55 17.38
N VAL A 33 3.97 1.51 16.71
CA VAL A 33 3.07 1.65 15.55
C VAL A 33 1.81 2.40 15.98
N LEU A 34 1.08 1.96 17.01
CA LEU A 34 -0.17 2.57 17.48
C LEU A 34 -0.02 4.00 18.07
N PHE A 35 1.13 4.31 18.68
CA PHE A 35 1.42 5.64 19.23
C PHE A 35 1.80 6.67 18.15
N LEU A 36 2.50 6.24 17.09
CA LEU A 36 2.66 7.03 15.86
C LEU A 36 1.34 7.10 15.05
N TYR A 37 0.54 6.03 15.09
CA TYR A 37 -0.74 5.86 14.38
C TYR A 37 -1.85 6.83 14.80
N THR A 38 -1.85 7.32 16.04
CA THR A 38 -3.00 8.06 16.62
C THR A 38 -2.77 9.57 16.77
N THR A 39 -1.52 10.05 16.80
CA THR A 39 -1.21 11.49 16.90
C THR A 39 -0.85 12.15 15.56
N ASN A 40 -0.32 11.40 14.58
CA ASN A 40 0.16 11.97 13.30
C ASN A 40 -0.81 11.81 12.11
N LYS A 41 -1.72 10.82 12.13
CA LYS A 41 -2.57 10.42 10.99
C LYS A 41 -3.41 11.55 10.36
N LEU A 42 -3.85 12.54 11.16
CA LEU A 42 -4.75 13.63 10.74
C LEU A 42 -4.07 14.99 10.53
N VAL A 43 -2.90 15.23 11.14
CA VAL A 43 -2.17 16.50 11.04
C VAL A 43 -1.19 16.48 9.86
N VAL A 44 -0.61 15.32 9.56
CA VAL A 44 0.32 15.12 8.44
C VAL A 44 -0.40 15.03 7.09
N PHE A 45 -1.59 14.40 7.03
CA PHE A 45 -2.37 14.34 5.79
C PHE A 45 -2.94 15.68 5.33
N GLY A 46 -3.01 16.67 6.23
CA GLY A 46 -3.31 18.07 5.90
C GLY A 46 -2.11 18.87 5.39
N ARG A 47 -0.89 18.31 5.47
CA ARG A 47 0.40 18.94 5.09
C ARG A 47 1.25 18.12 4.10
N TRP A 48 0.72 17.02 3.57
CA TRP A 48 1.49 16.13 2.68
C TRP A 48 1.84 16.83 1.35
N GLU A 49 3.09 17.25 1.21
CA GLU A 49 3.69 17.56 -0.07
C GLU A 49 4.08 16.25 -0.78
N ARG A 50 4.13 16.27 -2.12
CA ARG A 50 4.37 15.07 -2.94
C ARG A 50 5.66 14.31 -2.57
N ASN A 51 6.67 15.02 -2.08
CA ASN A 51 7.96 14.45 -1.72
C ASN A 51 7.90 13.56 -0.46
N ASP A 52 7.03 13.90 0.50
CA ASP A 52 6.93 13.18 1.78
C ASP A 52 6.24 11.82 1.61
N VAL A 53 5.31 11.70 0.67
CA VAL A 53 4.57 10.44 0.44
C VAL A 53 5.50 9.36 -0.13
N THR A 54 6.39 9.73 -1.05
CA THR A 54 7.38 8.80 -1.62
C THR A 54 8.34 8.29 -0.54
N GLU A 55 8.78 9.15 0.38
CA GLU A 55 9.65 8.76 1.49
C GLU A 55 8.95 7.78 2.45
N VAL A 56 7.68 8.04 2.77
CA VAL A 56 6.85 7.14 3.59
C VAL A 56 6.73 5.76 2.90
N ILE A 57 6.44 5.72 1.60
CA ILE A 57 6.36 4.47 0.83
C ILE A 57 7.68 3.70 0.86
N ASN A 58 8.80 4.38 0.63
CA ASN A 58 10.13 3.77 0.66
C ASN A 58 10.49 3.24 2.07
N THR A 59 10.03 3.90 3.12
CA THR A 59 10.24 3.46 4.50
C THR A 59 9.41 2.21 4.80
N MET A 60 8.15 2.17 4.39
CA MET A 60 7.29 0.98 4.53
C MET A 60 7.86 -0.24 3.80
N ALA A 61 8.38 -0.04 2.58
CA ALA A 61 9.03 -1.09 1.81
C ALA A 61 10.20 -1.74 2.56
N LYS A 62 10.95 -0.97 3.35
CA LYS A 62 12.05 -1.47 4.18
C LYS A 62 11.58 -2.21 5.43
N MET A 63 10.41 -1.84 5.99
CA MET A 63 9.87 -2.49 7.18
C MET A 63 9.32 -3.89 6.88
N ALA A 64 8.80 -4.12 5.66
CA ALA A 64 8.24 -5.39 5.20
C ALA A 64 7.16 -5.97 6.15
N ASP A 65 6.42 -5.10 6.84
CA ASP A 65 5.33 -5.47 7.74
C ASP A 65 3.98 -5.26 7.03
N HIS A 66 3.27 -6.37 6.75
CA HIS A 66 2.00 -6.33 6.03
C HIS A 66 0.90 -5.54 6.75
N ALA A 67 0.87 -5.53 8.08
CA ALA A 67 -0.13 -4.79 8.83
C ALA A 67 0.09 -3.27 8.71
N VAL A 68 1.35 -2.84 8.82
CA VAL A 68 1.72 -1.42 8.62
C VAL A 68 1.43 -0.99 7.18
N ILE A 69 1.83 -1.80 6.19
CA ILE A 69 1.58 -1.50 4.77
C ILE A 69 0.08 -1.38 4.49
N ALA A 70 -0.73 -2.36 4.94
CA ALA A 70 -2.18 -2.34 4.74
C ALA A 70 -2.82 -1.09 5.35
N ASP A 71 -2.42 -0.72 6.56
CA ASP A 71 -3.00 0.43 7.23
C ASP A 71 -2.65 1.75 6.53
N ILE A 72 -1.43 1.95 6.05
CA ILE A 72 -1.06 3.18 5.33
C ILE A 72 -1.68 3.22 3.93
N VAL A 73 -1.71 2.09 3.21
CA VAL A 73 -2.39 1.98 1.92
C VAL A 73 -3.86 2.38 2.05
N SER A 74 -4.54 1.97 3.13
CA SER A 74 -5.93 2.37 3.36
C SER A 74 -6.11 3.88 3.46
N ILE A 75 -5.15 4.61 4.04
CA ILE A 75 -5.20 6.07 4.12
C ILE A 75 -4.90 6.72 2.77
N ILE A 76 -3.89 6.22 2.04
CA ILE A 76 -3.55 6.73 0.70
C ILE A 76 -4.77 6.57 -0.23
N MET A 77 -5.50 5.47 -0.10
CA MET A 77 -6.70 5.19 -0.87
C MET A 77 -7.82 6.21 -0.62
N GLU A 78 -7.92 6.80 0.58
CA GLU A 78 -8.88 7.90 0.86
C GLU A 78 -8.58 9.18 0.05
N LYS A 79 -7.35 9.35 -0.45
CA LYS A 79 -6.94 10.47 -1.31
C LYS A 79 -6.30 9.98 -2.60
N ILE A 80 -6.96 9.05 -3.30
CA ILE A 80 -6.48 8.48 -4.56
C ILE A 80 -6.14 9.56 -5.61
N ASP A 81 -6.85 10.70 -5.62
CA ASP A 81 -6.62 11.81 -6.54
C ASP A 81 -5.22 12.47 -6.39
N MET A 82 -4.57 12.31 -5.24
CA MET A 82 -3.21 12.81 -5.00
C MET A 82 -2.13 11.84 -5.48
N VAL A 83 -2.49 10.59 -5.77
CA VAL A 83 -1.56 9.59 -6.30
C VAL A 83 -1.15 10.03 -7.69
N THR A 84 0.14 9.99 -7.97
CA THR A 84 0.70 10.25 -9.29
C THR A 84 1.25 8.96 -9.88
N LEU A 85 1.62 8.96 -11.16
CA LEU A 85 2.32 7.83 -11.76
C LEU A 85 3.61 7.46 -11.00
N ASP A 86 4.23 8.42 -10.29
CA ASP A 86 5.44 8.17 -9.48
C ASP A 86 5.12 7.26 -8.31
N LEU A 87 4.14 7.70 -7.53
CA LEU A 87 3.66 7.00 -6.36
C LEU A 87 3.08 5.64 -6.78
N CYS A 88 2.43 5.55 -7.94
CA CYS A 88 1.97 4.30 -8.51
C CYS A 88 3.11 3.28 -8.70
N THR A 89 4.25 3.69 -9.27
CA THR A 89 5.41 2.80 -9.44
C THR A 89 5.95 2.25 -8.11
N SER A 90 5.89 3.04 -7.04
CA SER A 90 6.36 2.62 -5.72
C SER A 90 5.30 1.84 -4.92
N LEU A 91 4.01 2.10 -5.15
CA LEU A 91 2.90 1.42 -4.48
C LEU A 91 2.66 0.01 -5.02
N LEU A 92 2.73 -0.17 -6.34
CA LEU A 92 2.43 -1.47 -6.97
C LEU A 92 3.24 -2.64 -6.39
N PRO A 93 4.57 -2.53 -6.17
CA PRO A 93 5.34 -3.58 -5.51
C PRO A 93 4.86 -3.90 -4.09
N LEU A 94 4.47 -2.88 -3.30
CA LEU A 94 3.93 -3.08 -1.95
C LEU A 94 2.59 -3.81 -1.98
N LEU A 95 1.74 -3.48 -2.95
CA LEU A 95 0.45 -4.13 -3.13
C LEU A 95 0.63 -5.58 -3.58
N SER A 96 1.52 -5.84 -4.54
CA SER A 96 1.92 -7.19 -4.95
C SER A 96 2.42 -8.02 -3.75
N ASP A 97 3.23 -7.42 -2.88
CA ASP A 97 3.71 -8.10 -1.66
C ASP A 97 2.56 -8.37 -0.67
N LEU A 98 1.68 -7.39 -0.48
CA LEU A 98 0.53 -7.50 0.41
C LEU A 98 -0.46 -8.60 -0.04
N LEU A 99 -0.52 -8.92 -1.34
CA LEU A 99 -1.31 -10.06 -1.86
C LEU A 99 -0.80 -11.43 -1.40
N GLN A 100 0.41 -11.52 -0.84
CA GLN A 100 0.94 -12.74 -0.24
C GLN A 100 0.54 -12.90 1.23
N SER A 101 -0.14 -11.91 1.81
CA SER A 101 -0.53 -11.95 3.21
C SER A 101 -1.61 -13.01 3.49
N GLU A 102 -1.55 -13.65 4.65
CA GLU A 102 -2.55 -14.64 5.06
C GLU A 102 -3.88 -13.98 5.49
N MET A 103 -3.83 -12.71 5.90
CA MET A 103 -4.96 -11.95 6.43
C MET A 103 -5.88 -11.42 5.34
N ASP A 104 -7.16 -11.81 5.38
CA ASP A 104 -8.18 -11.35 4.42
C ASP A 104 -8.32 -9.83 4.36
N ARG A 105 -8.18 -9.13 5.50
CA ARG A 105 -8.22 -7.67 5.53
C ARG A 105 -7.11 -7.04 4.67
N HIS A 106 -5.90 -7.60 4.70
CA HIS A 106 -4.77 -7.11 3.91
C HIS A 106 -5.02 -7.32 2.42
N LEU A 107 -5.52 -8.49 2.05
CA LEU A 107 -5.87 -8.80 0.66
C LEU A 107 -6.97 -7.88 0.14
N SER A 108 -8.03 -7.66 0.94
CA SER A 108 -9.13 -6.77 0.56
C SER A 108 -8.62 -5.35 0.26
N ILE A 109 -7.81 -4.79 1.16
CA ILE A 109 -7.21 -3.45 0.97
C ILE A 109 -6.31 -3.42 -0.26
N SER A 110 -5.49 -4.45 -0.45
CA SER A 110 -4.58 -4.52 -1.60
C SER A 110 -5.33 -4.55 -2.94
N VAL A 111 -6.30 -5.47 -3.07
CA VAL A 111 -7.08 -5.62 -4.32
C VAL A 111 -7.89 -4.38 -4.63
N GLU A 112 -8.49 -3.74 -3.61
CA GLU A 112 -9.25 -2.50 -3.79
C GLU A 112 -8.36 -1.34 -4.25
N MET A 113 -7.18 -1.18 -3.65
CA MET A 113 -6.22 -0.16 -4.08
C MET A 113 -5.71 -0.44 -5.50
N LEU A 114 -5.39 -1.70 -5.83
CA LEU A 114 -4.98 -2.11 -7.17
C LEU A 114 -6.05 -1.76 -8.22
N LEU A 115 -7.32 -2.05 -7.92
CA LEU A 115 -8.44 -1.70 -8.79
C LEU A 115 -8.52 -0.19 -9.02
N ASN A 116 -8.37 0.62 -7.96
CA ASN A 116 -8.35 2.08 -8.09
C ASN A 116 -7.17 2.58 -8.93
N LEU A 117 -5.96 2.03 -8.72
CA LEU A 117 -4.79 2.40 -9.52
C LEU A 117 -4.95 2.05 -11.00
N VAL A 118 -5.47 0.87 -11.33
CA VAL A 118 -5.68 0.47 -12.73
C VAL A 118 -6.76 1.34 -13.39
N ARG A 119 -7.83 1.70 -12.68
CA ARG A 119 -8.84 2.63 -13.21
C ARG A 119 -8.27 4.02 -13.53
N VAL A 120 -7.35 4.52 -12.70
CA VAL A 120 -6.77 5.86 -12.89
C VAL A 120 -5.63 5.86 -13.90
N PHE A 121 -4.71 4.90 -13.82
CA PHE A 121 -3.45 4.89 -14.58
C PHE A 121 -3.39 3.85 -15.68
N GLY A 122 -4.31 2.88 -15.71
CA GLY A 122 -4.28 1.76 -16.66
C GLY A 122 -4.19 2.24 -18.10
N SER A 123 -5.10 3.11 -18.54
CA SER A 123 -5.08 3.67 -19.89
C SER A 123 -3.72 4.29 -20.24
N VAL A 124 -3.15 5.11 -19.36
CA VAL A 124 -1.84 5.77 -19.58
C VAL A 124 -0.70 4.76 -19.65
N ILE A 125 -0.69 3.74 -18.79
CA ILE A 125 0.36 2.70 -18.77
C ILE A 125 0.36 1.94 -20.09
N PHE A 126 -0.79 1.36 -20.47
CA PHE A 126 -0.88 0.50 -21.64
C PHE A 126 -0.77 1.28 -22.96
N SER A 127 -1.34 2.50 -23.04
CA SER A 127 -1.20 3.34 -24.22
C SER A 127 0.24 3.79 -24.45
N THR A 128 0.98 4.09 -23.37
CA THR A 128 2.40 4.49 -23.45
C THR A 128 3.26 3.34 -23.94
N LEU A 129 2.98 2.11 -23.49
CA LEU A 129 3.73 0.91 -23.92
C LEU A 129 3.43 0.50 -25.37
N SER A 130 2.22 0.79 -25.85
CA SER A 130 1.83 0.54 -27.24
C SER A 130 2.21 1.66 -28.21
N ALA A 131 2.60 2.83 -27.69
CA ALA A 131 3.00 3.97 -28.51
C ALA A 131 4.28 3.65 -29.30
N LYS A 132 4.36 4.17 -30.52
CA LYS A 132 5.59 4.07 -31.32
C LYS A 132 6.72 4.82 -30.62
N PRO A 133 7.96 4.31 -30.68
CA PRO A 133 9.12 5.02 -30.15
C PRO A 133 9.20 6.44 -30.71
N SER A 134 9.43 7.41 -29.82
CA SER A 134 9.65 8.80 -30.18
C SER A 134 10.88 8.92 -31.09
N VAL A 135 10.79 9.70 -32.17
CA VAL A 135 11.94 10.03 -33.02
C VAL A 135 12.55 11.32 -32.48
N GLY A 136 13.67 11.22 -31.77
CA GLY A 136 14.39 12.35 -31.17
C GLY A 136 14.83 12.07 -29.74
N VAL A 137 15.49 13.05 -29.11
CA VAL A 137 15.91 12.99 -27.71
C VAL A 137 14.80 13.63 -26.87
N ASP A 138 13.78 12.86 -26.51
CA ASP A 138 12.74 13.27 -25.57
C ASP A 138 12.91 12.48 -24.26
N ILE A 139 13.72 13.04 -23.36
CA ILE A 139 14.05 12.45 -22.07
C ILE A 139 12.80 12.29 -21.19
N GLU A 140 11.83 13.19 -21.31
CA GLU A 140 10.61 13.13 -20.50
C GLU A 140 9.69 11.98 -20.96
N ALA A 141 9.54 11.80 -22.27
CA ALA A 141 8.82 10.65 -22.82
C ALA A 141 9.49 9.31 -22.45
N GLU A 142 10.83 9.27 -22.45
CA GLU A 142 11.60 8.08 -22.07
C GLU A 142 11.44 7.74 -20.58
N ASN A 143 11.56 8.73 -19.69
CA ASN A 143 11.31 8.56 -18.26
C ASN A 143 9.87 8.10 -17.96
N ARG A 144 8.89 8.62 -18.70
CA ARG A 144 7.49 8.19 -18.57
C ARG A 144 7.32 6.74 -19.01
N LEU A 145 7.95 6.35 -20.13
CA LEU A 145 7.92 4.98 -20.62
C LEU A 145 8.53 4.02 -19.60
N GLU A 146 9.67 4.37 -19.02
CA GLU A 146 10.32 3.57 -17.97
C GLU A 146 9.37 3.33 -16.78
N ARG A 147 8.73 4.39 -16.29
CA ARG A 147 7.77 4.30 -15.16
C ARG A 147 6.56 3.45 -15.52
N CYS A 148 5.99 3.61 -16.71
CA CYS A 148 4.90 2.76 -17.19
C CYS A 148 5.33 1.29 -17.29
N ASN A 149 6.56 1.02 -17.74
CA ASN A 149 7.09 -0.34 -17.83
C ASN A 149 7.25 -0.98 -16.44
N LEU A 150 7.74 -0.23 -15.44
CA LEU A 150 7.82 -0.69 -14.06
C LEU A 150 6.43 -1.03 -13.51
N CYS A 151 5.44 -0.17 -13.71
CA CYS A 151 4.06 -0.44 -13.32
C CYS A 151 3.52 -1.70 -14.00
N PHE A 152 3.75 -1.86 -15.31
CA PHE A 152 3.29 -3.01 -16.08
C PHE A 152 3.87 -4.34 -15.57
N ILE A 153 5.18 -4.37 -15.27
CA ILE A 153 5.83 -5.57 -14.71
C ILE A 153 5.15 -6.00 -13.40
N GLU A 154 4.81 -5.05 -12.53
CA GLU A 154 4.10 -5.35 -11.28
C GLU A 154 2.65 -5.80 -11.52
N LEU A 155 1.93 -5.16 -12.45
CA LEU A 155 0.57 -5.58 -12.81
C LEU A 155 0.54 -7.02 -13.38
N GLU A 156 1.56 -7.41 -14.14
CA GLU A 156 1.72 -8.79 -14.61
C GLU A 156 1.98 -9.79 -13.48
N LYS A 157 2.61 -9.37 -12.38
CA LYS A 157 2.71 -10.19 -11.16
C LYS A 157 1.36 -10.30 -10.47
N VAL A 158 0.63 -9.19 -10.32
CA VAL A 158 -0.72 -9.15 -9.73
C VAL A 158 -1.68 -10.11 -10.44
N LYS A 159 -1.65 -10.17 -11.77
CA LYS A 159 -2.48 -11.10 -12.57
C LYS A 159 -2.35 -12.57 -12.13
N ARG A 160 -1.18 -12.98 -11.62
CA ARG A 160 -0.92 -14.36 -11.16
C ARG A 160 -1.66 -14.70 -9.86
N PHE A 161 -2.01 -13.70 -9.05
CA PHE A 161 -2.76 -13.87 -7.81
C PHE A 161 -4.28 -13.86 -8.01
N LEU A 162 -4.79 -13.26 -9.10
CA LEU A 162 -6.24 -13.13 -9.34
C LEU A 162 -7.01 -14.47 -9.26
N PRO A 163 -6.54 -15.58 -9.84
CA PRO A 163 -7.25 -16.85 -9.75
C PRO A 163 -7.38 -17.39 -8.32
N SER A 164 -6.41 -17.12 -7.43
CA SER A 164 -6.52 -17.54 -6.03
C SER A 164 -7.49 -16.64 -5.26
N LEU A 165 -7.47 -15.33 -5.53
CA LEU A 165 -8.32 -14.33 -4.88
C LEU A 165 -9.79 -14.49 -5.26
N MET A 166 -10.09 -14.75 -6.54
CA MET A 166 -11.45 -15.01 -7.02
C MET A 166 -12.10 -16.25 -6.36
N ARG A 167 -11.28 -17.20 -5.86
CA ARG A 167 -11.77 -18.39 -5.15
C ARG A 167 -12.07 -18.15 -3.66
N ARG A 168 -11.62 -17.04 -3.06
CA ARG A 168 -11.83 -16.74 -1.62
C ARG A 168 -13.27 -16.32 -1.27
N GLY A 169 -14.11 -16.05 -2.27
CA GLY A 169 -15.50 -15.60 -2.07
C GLY A 169 -15.59 -14.17 -1.49
N GLY A 170 -16.81 -13.72 -1.22
CA GLY A 170 -17.06 -12.43 -0.57
C GLY A 170 -16.61 -11.20 -1.38
N SER A 171 -16.28 -10.12 -0.67
CA SER A 171 -15.84 -8.85 -1.27
C SER A 171 -14.50 -8.99 -2.02
N ILE A 172 -13.57 -9.79 -1.50
CA ILE A 172 -12.26 -10.02 -2.12
C ILE A 172 -12.44 -10.62 -3.53
N ALA A 173 -13.27 -11.66 -3.66
CA ALA A 173 -13.54 -12.25 -4.96
C ALA A 173 -14.20 -11.25 -5.92
N LYS A 174 -15.17 -10.46 -5.44
CA LYS A 174 -15.85 -9.44 -6.24
C LYS A 174 -14.85 -8.41 -6.79
N SER A 175 -14.00 -7.84 -5.93
CA SER A 175 -12.99 -6.86 -6.35
C SER A 175 -11.93 -7.48 -7.25
N ALA A 176 -11.55 -8.74 -7.03
CA ALA A 176 -10.59 -9.45 -7.89
C ALA A 176 -11.16 -9.73 -9.29
N HIS A 177 -12.44 -10.10 -9.38
CA HIS A 177 -13.14 -10.23 -10.66
C HIS A 177 -13.17 -8.90 -11.43
N GLU A 178 -13.51 -7.82 -10.73
CA GLU A 178 -13.55 -6.49 -11.33
C GLU A 178 -12.18 -6.02 -11.79
N LEU A 179 -11.14 -6.20 -10.95
CA LEU A 179 -9.76 -5.92 -11.32
C LEU A 179 -9.32 -6.70 -12.56
N ASN A 180 -9.68 -7.99 -12.66
CA ASN A 180 -9.39 -8.79 -13.85
C ASN A 180 -10.05 -8.23 -15.12
N LEU A 181 -11.31 -7.78 -15.03
CA LEU A 181 -12.03 -7.18 -16.16
C LEU A 181 -11.40 -5.85 -16.59
N VAL A 182 -11.09 -4.96 -15.64
CA VAL A 182 -10.46 -3.67 -15.96
C VAL A 182 -9.09 -3.89 -16.61
N LEU A 183 -8.29 -4.84 -16.10
CA LEU A 183 -7.00 -5.18 -16.69
C LEU A 183 -7.09 -5.76 -18.11
N GLN A 184 -8.21 -6.42 -18.46
CA GLN A 184 -8.45 -6.91 -19.81
C GLN A 184 -8.92 -5.81 -20.76
N ASP A 185 -9.67 -4.82 -20.25
CA ASP A 185 -10.19 -3.70 -21.02
C ASP A 185 -9.08 -2.71 -21.44
N VAL A 186 -8.09 -2.49 -20.56
CA VAL A 186 -6.99 -1.55 -20.85
C VAL A 186 -5.80 -2.16 -21.59
N SER A 187 -5.76 -3.50 -21.72
CA SER A 187 -4.64 -4.25 -22.34
C SER A 187 -4.82 -4.45 -23.84
#